data_AF-C9YG68-F1
#
_entry.id   AF-C9YG68-F1
#
_cell.length_a   1.000
_cell.length_b   1.000
_cell.length_c   1.000
_cell.angle_alpha   90.00
_cell.angle_beta   90.00
_cell.angle_gamma   90.00
#
_symmetry.space_group_name_H-M   'P 1'
#
loop_
_entity.id
_entity.type
_entity.pdbx_description
1 polymer ?
#
loop_
_entity_poly.entity_id
_entity_poly.type
_entity_poly.pdbx_seq_one_letter_code
_entity_poly.pdbx_strand_id
1 'polypeptide(L)'
;MLLTDIAVEHTLAPPKGGLRVTLVVHPFTNTQRDSLGKFEIVRSVREPNGKDVKRSTFVSFQQLAELYAKGVLEEFGFGVRMCPADSKHPNVTPVKKLLPACIKPGSPFDLAVQGVDVSIPATRELRTALLRTSVKV
;
A
#
# COMPACT_ATOMS: atom_id res chain seq x y z
N MET A 1 7.79 1.02 -11.50
CA MET A 1 8.15 -0.42 -11.37
C MET A 1 7.03 -1.11 -10.60
N LEU A 2 6.67 -2.35 -10.95
CA LEU A 2 5.69 -3.14 -10.20
C LEU A 2 6.40 -4.03 -9.18
N LEU A 3 5.79 -4.17 -8.00
CA LEU A 3 6.19 -5.15 -6.99
C LEU A 3 5.33 -6.40 -7.16
N THR A 4 5.73 -7.29 -8.06
CA THR A 4 4.96 -8.50 -8.41
C THR A 4 5.01 -9.59 -7.33
N ASP A 5 5.86 -9.43 -6.32
CA ASP A 5 5.90 -10.27 -5.11
C ASP A 5 4.59 -10.22 -4.32
N ILE A 6 3.82 -9.15 -4.53
CA ILE A 6 2.51 -8.93 -3.94
C ILE A 6 1.48 -8.92 -5.07
N ALA A 7 0.47 -9.79 -4.97
CA ALA A 7 -0.60 -9.91 -5.94
C ALA A 7 -1.95 -9.89 -5.22
N VAL A 8 -2.84 -8.98 -5.64
CA VAL A 8 -4.18 -8.84 -5.05
C VAL A 8 -5.22 -8.87 -6.15
N GLU A 9 -6.29 -9.64 -5.95
CA GLU A 9 -7.43 -9.61 -6.86
C GLU A 9 -8.24 -8.30 -6.70
N HIS A 10 -8.62 -7.72 -7.84
CA HIS A 10 -9.49 -6.58 -7.90
C HIS A 10 -10.61 -6.83 -8.90
N THR A 11 -11.84 -6.89 -8.40
CA THR A 11 -13.03 -6.87 -9.24
C THR A 11 -13.42 -5.43 -9.54
N LEU A 12 -13.50 -5.09 -10.84
CA LEU A 12 -14.09 -3.85 -11.31
C LEU A 12 -15.61 -3.99 -11.33
N ALA A 13 -16.29 -3.12 -10.59
CA ALA A 13 -17.75 -2.99 -10.67
C ALA A 13 -18.10 -2.05 -11.84
N PRO A 14 -18.80 -2.52 -12.88
CA PRO A 14 -19.17 -1.68 -13.99
C PRO A 14 -20.26 -0.69 -13.58
N PRO A 15 -20.23 0.57 -14.06
CA PRO A 15 -21.22 1.59 -13.70
C PRO A 15 -22.68 1.26 -14.08
N LYS A 16 -22.91 0.39 -15.08
CA LYS A 16 -24.25 0.05 -15.61
C LYS A 16 -24.33 -1.39 -16.11
N GLY A 17 -24.41 -2.38 -15.21
CA GLY A 17 -24.82 -3.76 -15.55
C GLY A 17 -23.88 -4.55 -16.49
N GLY A 18 -22.66 -4.07 -16.73
CA GLY A 18 -21.66 -4.79 -17.54
C GLY A 18 -21.10 -6.03 -16.85
N LEU A 19 -20.22 -6.74 -17.57
CA LEU A 19 -19.47 -7.87 -17.00
C LEU A 19 -18.52 -7.38 -15.92
N ARG A 20 -18.54 -8.06 -14.77
CA ARG A 20 -17.51 -7.90 -13.75
C ARG A 20 -16.20 -8.47 -14.28
N VAL A 21 -15.16 -7.66 -14.27
CA VAL A 21 -13.80 -8.09 -14.64
C VAL A 21 -12.99 -8.18 -13.36
N THR A 22 -12.49 -9.38 -13.05
CA THR A 22 -11.49 -9.57 -12.00
C THR A 22 -10.11 -9.54 -12.63
N LEU A 23 -9.24 -8.68 -12.11
CA LEU A 23 -7.88 -8.52 -12.56
C LEU A 23 -6.93 -8.57 -11.35
N VAL A 24 -5.71 -9.04 -11.58
CA VAL A 24 -4.66 -9.04 -10.57
C VAL A 24 -3.96 -7.68 -10.59
N VAL A 25 -3.80 -7.08 -9.42
CA VAL A 25 -3.07 -5.82 -9.24
C VAL A 25 -1.86 -5.99 -8.32
N HIS A 26 -0.88 -5.13 -8.52
CA HIS A 26 0.39 -5.12 -7.80
C HIS A 26 0.67 -3.70 -7.27
N PRO A 27 1.36 -3.56 -6.13
CA PRO A 27 1.94 -2.29 -5.74
C PRO A 27 2.86 -1.77 -6.83
N PHE A 28 2.89 -0.45 -7.01
CA PHE A 28 3.80 0.16 -7.97
C PHE A 28 4.54 1.34 -7.36
N THR A 29 5.75 1.57 -7.85
CA THR A 29 6.54 2.74 -7.50
C THR A 29 6.12 3.94 -8.33
N ASN A 30 6.00 5.09 -7.67
CA ASN A 30 5.75 6.35 -8.34
C ASN A 30 6.98 6.79 -9.15
N THR A 31 6.74 7.60 -10.18
CA THR A 31 7.77 8.11 -11.10
C THR A 31 8.03 9.61 -10.92
N GLN A 32 7.32 10.26 -10.01
CA GLN A 32 7.37 11.71 -9.84
C GLN A 32 8.35 12.15 -8.73
N ARG A 33 9.35 12.97 -9.10
CA ARG A 33 10.23 13.74 -8.19
C ARG A 33 10.57 13.03 -6.88
N ASP A 34 10.12 13.57 -5.75
CA ASP A 34 10.46 13.13 -4.39
C ASP A 34 9.83 11.78 -3.99
N SER A 35 8.91 11.28 -4.80
CA SER A 35 8.25 9.98 -4.66
C SER A 35 8.80 8.91 -5.61
N LEU A 36 9.82 9.26 -6.43
CA LEU A 36 10.44 8.33 -7.36
C LEU A 36 10.91 7.07 -6.63
N GLY A 37 10.48 5.91 -7.11
CA GLY A 37 10.86 4.62 -6.52
C GLY A 37 10.13 4.24 -5.23
N LYS A 38 9.13 5.03 -4.80
CA LYS A 38 8.36 4.79 -3.55
C LYS A 38 6.93 4.35 -3.84
N PHE A 39 6.37 3.60 -2.91
CA PHE A 39 4.98 3.12 -2.93
C PHE A 39 4.07 4.10 -2.20
N GLU A 40 2.89 4.38 -2.73
CA GLU A 40 1.88 5.16 -2.03
C GLU A 40 1.09 4.28 -1.05
N ILE A 41 1.10 4.64 0.23
CA ILE A 41 0.17 4.09 1.23
C ILE A 41 -0.93 5.11 1.51
N VAL A 42 -2.16 4.63 1.66
CA VAL A 42 -3.36 5.47 1.77
C VAL A 42 -4.22 4.95 2.91
N ARG A 43 -4.71 5.85 3.77
CA ARG A 43 -5.72 5.53 4.78
C ARG A 43 -6.85 6.56 4.73
N SER A 44 -8.03 6.15 5.19
CA SER A 44 -9.14 7.06 5.45
C SER A 44 -9.07 7.50 6.91
N VAL A 45 -9.21 8.81 7.14
CA VAL A 45 -9.26 9.41 8.48
C VAL A 45 -10.57 10.16 8.60
N ARG A 46 -11.29 9.93 9.70
CA ARG A 46 -12.50 10.68 10.03
C ARG A 46 -12.13 11.95 10.78
N GLU A 47 -12.41 13.10 10.20
CA GLU A 47 -12.16 14.40 10.82
C GLU A 47 -13.20 14.73 11.91
N PRO A 48 -12.91 15.66 12.85
CA PRO A 48 -13.84 16.04 13.92
C PRO A 48 -15.20 16.56 13.44
N ASN A 49 -15.27 17.09 12.22
CA ASN A 49 -16.50 17.52 11.56
C ASN A 49 -17.32 16.35 10.97
N GLY A 50 -16.88 15.11 11.17
CA GLY A 50 -17.53 13.88 10.69
C GLY A 50 -17.20 13.50 9.25
N LYS A 51 -16.38 14.28 8.52
CA LYS A 51 -15.98 14.02 7.14
C LYS A 51 -14.85 13.00 7.06
N ASP A 52 -14.97 12.05 6.14
CA ASP A 52 -13.87 11.14 5.81
C ASP A 52 -12.95 11.77 4.78
N VAL A 53 -11.66 11.87 5.11
CA VAL A 53 -10.61 12.35 4.22
C VAL A 53 -9.59 11.25 3.96
N LYS A 54 -9.14 11.13 2.70
CA LYS A 54 -8.02 10.25 2.36
C LYS A 54 -6.72 10.98 2.67
N ARG A 55 -5.86 10.34 3.45
CA ARG A 55 -4.49 10.77 3.70
C ARG A 55 -3.54 9.74 3.12
N SER A 56 -2.51 10.20 2.41
CA SER A 56 -1.50 9.32 1.85
C SER A 56 -0.09 9.84 2.07
N THR A 57 0.87 8.93 1.96
CA THR A 57 2.30 9.22 1.99
C THR A 57 3.04 8.19 1.16
N PHE A 58 4.33 8.42 0.92
CA PHE A 58 5.17 7.57 0.08
C PHE A 58 6.26 6.91 0.91
N VAL A 59 6.38 5.59 0.77
CA VAL A 59 7.34 4.77 1.51
C VAL A 59 8.23 3.99 0.55
N SER A 60 9.51 3.83 0.91
CA SER A 60 10.41 2.96 0.15
C SER A 60 9.99 1.49 0.27
N PHE A 61 10.59 0.62 -0.54
CA PHE A 61 10.42 -0.83 -0.42
C PHE A 61 10.67 -1.34 1.01
N GLN A 62 11.77 -0.92 1.62
CA GLN A 62 12.13 -1.37 2.98
C GLN A 62 11.18 -0.83 4.04
N GLN A 63 10.74 0.43 3.90
CA GLN A 63 9.74 1.00 4.79
C GLN A 63 8.39 0.30 4.66
N LEU A 64 8.00 -0.13 3.44
CA LEU A 64 6.78 -0.91 3.25
C LEU A 64 6.86 -2.28 3.93
N ALA A 65 8.00 -2.97 3.82
CA ALA A 65 8.24 -4.24 4.52
C ALA A 65 8.23 -4.05 6.04
N GLU A 66 8.88 -3.00 6.55
CA GLU A 66 8.89 -2.64 7.98
C GLU A 66 7.48 -2.37 8.52
N LEU A 67 6.69 -1.56 7.81
CA LEU A 67 5.30 -1.26 8.18
C LEU A 67 4.42 -2.51 8.20
N TYR A 68 4.62 -3.41 7.24
CA TYR A 68 3.90 -4.67 7.17
C TYR A 68 4.28 -5.58 8.34
N ALA A 69 5.58 -5.81 8.56
CA ALA A 69 6.10 -6.68 9.62
C ALA A 69 5.66 -6.23 11.02
N LYS A 70 5.62 -4.92 11.26
CA LYS A 70 5.20 -4.34 12.54
C LYS A 70 3.68 -4.24 12.71
N GLY A 71 2.88 -4.68 11.74
CA GLY A 71 1.41 -4.62 11.80
C GLY A 71 0.80 -3.22 11.64
N VAL A 72 1.62 -2.19 11.40
CA VAL A 72 1.19 -0.77 11.32
C VAL A 72 0.19 -0.55 10.18
N LEU A 73 0.34 -1.27 9.07
CA LEU A 73 -0.61 -1.16 7.96
C LEU A 73 -2.02 -1.59 8.38
N GLU A 74 -2.13 -2.68 9.14
CA GLU A 74 -3.40 -3.19 9.62
C GLU A 74 -3.97 -2.32 10.73
N GLU A 75 -3.15 -2.02 11.76
CA GLU A 75 -3.52 -1.22 12.93
C GLU A 75 -4.15 0.13 12.56
N PHE A 76 -3.54 0.84 11.61
CA PHE A 76 -3.99 2.17 11.20
C PHE A 76 -4.88 2.17 9.95
N GLY A 77 -5.23 0.99 9.43
CA GLY A 77 -6.13 0.83 8.29
C GLY A 77 -5.56 1.35 6.97
N PHE A 78 -4.26 1.24 6.76
CA PHE A 78 -3.64 1.56 5.48
C PHE A 78 -3.95 0.49 4.43
N GLY A 79 -4.10 0.95 3.19
CA GLY A 79 -3.88 0.12 2.01
C GLY A 79 -2.78 0.70 1.14
N VAL A 80 -2.27 -0.12 0.23
CA VAL A 80 -1.24 0.26 -0.75
C VAL A 80 -1.90 0.53 -2.08
N ARG A 81 -1.42 1.55 -2.79
CA ARG A 81 -1.87 1.85 -4.14
C ARG A 81 -1.36 0.81 -5.12
N MET A 82 -2.27 0.26 -5.92
CA MET A 82 -1.99 -0.83 -6.85
C MET A 82 -2.32 -0.46 -8.28
N CYS A 83 -1.71 -1.14 -9.24
CA CYS A 83 -2.11 -1.13 -10.65
C CYS A 83 -1.95 -2.52 -11.27
N PRO A 84 -2.66 -2.83 -12.37
CA PRO A 84 -2.47 -4.09 -13.07
C PRO A 84 -1.14 -4.13 -13.83
N ALA A 85 -0.71 -5.35 -14.15
CA ALA A 85 0.53 -5.61 -14.86
C ALA A 85 0.55 -5.03 -16.28
N ASP A 86 -0.60 -5.01 -16.96
CA ASP A 86 -0.73 -4.56 -18.34
C ASP A 86 -1.04 -3.05 -18.47
N SER A 87 -1.12 -2.31 -17.35
CA SER A 87 -1.46 -0.88 -17.26
C SER A 87 -2.79 -0.48 -17.94
N LYS A 88 -3.59 -1.43 -18.40
CA LYS A 88 -4.86 -1.19 -19.08
C LYS A 88 -5.99 -1.22 -18.07
N HIS A 89 -6.46 -0.03 -17.71
CA HIS A 89 -7.51 0.19 -16.70
C HIS A 89 -7.07 -0.22 -15.28
N PRO A 90 -7.65 0.30 -14.20
CA PRO A 90 -8.72 1.29 -14.10
C PRO A 90 -8.27 2.75 -14.26
N ASN A 91 -9.22 3.63 -14.61
CA ASN A 91 -9.05 5.10 -14.61
C ASN A 91 -8.60 5.65 -13.24
N VAL A 92 -8.84 4.89 -12.17
CA VAL A 92 -8.41 5.20 -10.81
C VAL A 92 -7.74 3.96 -10.22
N THR A 93 -6.45 4.07 -9.91
CA THR A 93 -5.68 2.99 -9.30
C THR A 93 -6.26 2.60 -7.93
N PRO A 94 -6.61 1.32 -7.71
CA PRO A 94 -7.23 0.88 -6.46
C PRO A 94 -6.25 0.95 -5.30
N VAL A 95 -6.80 1.07 -4.10
CA VAL A 95 -6.06 0.92 -2.84
C VAL A 95 -6.49 -0.41 -2.22
N LYS A 96 -5.52 -1.26 -1.86
CA LYS A 96 -5.79 -2.59 -1.31
C LYS A 96 -5.00 -2.83 -0.03
N LYS A 97 -5.63 -3.49 0.94
CA LYS A 97 -4.91 -4.00 2.13
C LYS A 97 -3.94 -5.10 1.69
N LEU A 98 -2.80 -5.16 2.35
CA LEU A 98 -1.86 -6.26 2.19
C LEU A 98 -2.23 -7.37 3.18
N LEU A 99 -2.73 -8.48 2.66
CA LEU A 99 -2.99 -9.67 3.47
C LEU A 99 -1.84 -10.67 3.28
N PRO A 100 -1.54 -11.53 4.28
CA PRO A 100 -0.49 -12.54 4.15
C PRO A 100 -0.64 -13.42 2.90
N ALA A 101 -1.88 -13.81 2.57
CA ALA A 101 -2.18 -14.62 1.38
C ALA A 101 -1.84 -13.93 0.04
N CYS A 102 -1.63 -12.61 0.04
CA CYS A 102 -1.29 -11.84 -1.15
C CYS A 102 0.23 -11.74 -1.38
N ILE A 103 1.06 -12.22 -0.45
CA ILE A 103 2.52 -12.17 -0.53
C ILE A 103 3.04 -13.53 -0.98
N LYS A 104 3.87 -13.54 -2.02
CA LYS A 104 4.53 -14.75 -2.50
C LYS A 104 5.57 -15.22 -1.46
N PRO A 105 5.47 -16.43 -0.91
CA PRO A 105 6.46 -16.96 0.03
C PRO A 105 7.85 -17.07 -0.61
N GLY A 106 8.89 -16.73 0.15
CA GLY A 106 10.29 -16.71 -0.28
C GLY A 106 10.64 -15.62 -1.31
N SER A 107 9.70 -14.71 -1.60
CA SER A 107 9.97 -13.56 -2.47
C SER A 107 10.87 -12.53 -1.80
N PRO A 108 11.52 -11.63 -2.57
CA PRO A 108 12.29 -10.53 -2.00
C PRO A 108 11.52 -9.70 -0.96
N PHE A 109 10.23 -9.43 -1.18
CA PHE A 109 9.40 -8.74 -0.19
C PHE A 109 9.17 -9.57 1.09
N ASP A 110 8.85 -10.86 0.95
CA ASP A 110 8.66 -11.77 2.08
C ASP A 110 9.94 -11.87 2.93
N LEU A 111 11.10 -12.04 2.29
CA LEU A 111 12.40 -12.06 2.97
C LEU A 111 12.73 -10.74 3.66
N ALA A 112 12.39 -9.60 3.04
CA ALA A 112 12.55 -8.29 3.66
C ALA A 112 11.67 -8.15 4.91
N VAL A 113 10.42 -8.61 4.86
CA VAL A 113 9.49 -8.63 6.01
C VAL A 113 10.05 -9.50 7.14
N GLN A 114 10.52 -10.72 6.83
CA GLN A 114 11.10 -11.63 7.82
C GLN A 114 12.39 -11.09 8.46
N GLY A 115 13.14 -10.26 7.72
CA GLY A 115 14.35 -9.61 8.23
C GLY A 115 14.11 -8.39 9.11
N VAL A 116 12.86 -7.94 9.29
CA VAL A 116 12.55 -6.78 10.14
C VAL A 116 12.62 -7.17 11.61
N ASP A 117 13.48 -6.50 12.36
CA ASP A 117 13.44 -6.55 13.82
C ASP A 117 12.25 -5.70 14.32
N VAL A 118 11.21 -6.39 14.80
CA VAL A 118 10.00 -5.74 15.30
C VAL A 118 10.22 -5.00 16.62
N SER A 119 11.26 -5.34 17.39
CA SER A 119 11.58 -4.72 18.69
C SER A 119 12.19 -3.31 18.56
N ILE A 120 12.81 -3.02 17.41
CA ILE A 120 13.45 -1.72 17.16
C ILE A 120 12.39 -0.69 16.74
N PRO A 121 12.36 0.53 17.32
CA PRO A 121 11.43 1.57 16.89
C PRO A 121 11.60 1.96 15.42
N ALA A 122 10.51 2.42 14.80
CA ALA A 122 10.55 2.89 13.42
C ALA A 122 11.54 4.05 13.22
N THR A 123 12.23 4.04 12.07
CA THR A 123 13.16 5.11 11.70
C THR A 123 12.51 6.50 11.76
N ARG A 124 13.29 7.55 12.05
CA ARG A 124 12.77 8.92 12.14
C ARG A 124 12.09 9.35 10.84
N GLU A 125 12.66 8.93 9.71
CA GLU A 125 12.16 9.21 8.37
C GLU A 125 10.79 8.56 8.15
N LEU A 126 10.61 7.30 8.58
CA LEU A 126 9.33 6.61 8.51
C LEU A 126 8.28 7.26 9.43
N ARG A 127 8.64 7.54 10.68
CA ARG A 127 7.76 8.24 11.63
C ARG A 127 7.30 9.60 11.08
N THR A 128 8.22 10.37 10.48
CA THR A 128 7.91 11.65 9.84
C THR A 128 6.97 11.49 8.65
N ALA A 129 7.16 10.45 7.84
CA ALA A 129 6.27 10.15 6.72
C ALA A 129 4.85 9.81 7.19
N LEU A 130 4.72 9.09 8.31
CA LEU A 130 3.44 8.68 8.90
C LEU A 130 2.69 9.84 9.58
N LEU A 131 3.40 10.82 10.15
CA LEU A 131 2.78 12.03 10.70
C LEU A 131 1.93 12.77 9.66
N ARG A 132 2.34 12.77 8.37
CA ARG A 132 1.56 13.34 7.25
C ARG A 132 0.21 12.66 7.05
N THR A 133 0.03 11.48 7.63
CA THR A 133 -1.19 10.67 7.59
C THR A 133 -1.93 10.65 8.93
N SER A 134 -1.55 11.53 9.86
CA SER A 134 -2.13 11.62 11.21
C SER A 134 -1.94 10.35 12.04
N VAL A 135 -0.82 9.64 11.82
CA VAL A 135 -0.38 8.51 12.65
C VAL A 135 0.79 8.98 13.50
N LYS A 136 0.76 8.64 14.79
CA LYS A 136 1.88 8.79 15.72
C LYS A 136 2.32 7.38 16.14
N VAL A 137 3.53 7.01 15.77
CA VAL A 137 4.20 5.73 16.07
C VAL A 137 5.57 5.99 16.67
#